data_AF-A0A5C8MP20-F1
#
_entry.id   AF-A0A5C8MP20-F1
#
_cell.length_a   1.000
_cell.length_b   1.000
_cell.length_c   1.000
_cell.angle_alpha   90.00
_cell.angle_beta   90.00
_cell.angle_gamma   90.00
#
_symmetry.space_group_name_H-M   'P 1'
#
loop_
_entity.id
_entity.type
_entity.pdbx_description
1 polymer ?
#
loop_
_entity_poly.entity_id
_entity_poly.type
_entity_poly.pdbx_seq_one_letter_code
_entity_poly.pdbx_strand_id
1 'polypeptide(L)'
;MSGEYCSRVERKQASKRAKQKKAKKQKGTSLFKKLTVAVLLFMMIGMVGGIATFAYFIKDAPPFDEAKIKDPLSSTVYDMNGRKVAELGGYKRTYISYKDIPK
;
A
#
# COMPACT_ATOMS: atom_id res chain seq x y z
N MET A 1 42.11 -30.31 30.17
CA MET A 1 42.52 -29.66 31.44
C MET A 1 41.33 -29.66 32.38
N SER A 2 41.25 -30.68 33.24
CA SER A 2 40.29 -30.75 34.35
C SER A 2 40.67 -29.68 35.37
N GLY A 3 39.87 -28.62 35.48
CA GLY A 3 40.08 -27.61 36.52
C GLY A 3 39.90 -28.26 37.88
N GLU A 4 41.01 -28.47 38.59
CA GLU A 4 41.00 -28.89 39.98
C GLU A 4 40.41 -27.74 40.79
N TYR A 5 39.25 -27.98 41.39
CA TYR A 5 38.61 -27.03 42.30
C TYR A 5 38.83 -27.52 43.72
N CYS A 6 39.60 -26.77 44.50
CA CYS A 6 40.00 -27.14 45.86
C CYS A 6 38.83 -27.10 46.85
N SER A 7 37.70 -26.45 46.51
CA SER A 7 36.55 -26.38 47.40
C SER A 7 35.18 -26.55 46.71
N ARG A 8 34.22 -27.12 47.46
CA ARG A 8 32.80 -27.21 47.04
C ARG A 8 32.20 -25.82 46.76
N VAL A 9 32.71 -24.79 47.45
CA VAL A 9 32.27 -23.40 47.30
C VAL A 9 32.74 -22.84 45.96
N GLU A 10 33.99 -23.09 45.56
CA GLU A 10 34.52 -22.68 44.25
C GLU A 10 33.81 -23.37 43.08
N ARG A 11 33.46 -24.66 43.20
CA ARG A 11 32.62 -25.35 42.19
C ARG A 11 31.24 -24.70 42.06
N LYS A 12 30.63 -24.31 43.17
CA LYS A 12 29.34 -23.59 43.17
C LYS A 12 29.47 -22.17 42.62
N GLN A 13 30.58 -21.47 42.87
CA GLN A 13 30.82 -20.13 42.31
C GLN A 13 31.15 -20.18 40.82
N ALA A 14 31.97 -21.14 40.37
CA ALA A 14 32.31 -21.34 38.96
C ALA A 14 31.08 -21.75 38.14
N SER A 15 30.22 -22.63 38.65
CA SER A 15 28.95 -22.99 38.00
C SER A 15 27.95 -21.83 37.99
N LYS A 16 27.89 -20.99 39.03
CA LYS A 16 27.09 -19.75 39.03
C LYS A 16 27.63 -18.72 38.02
N ARG A 17 28.94 -18.50 37.95
CA ARG A 17 29.59 -17.60 36.96
C ARG A 17 29.41 -18.12 35.52
N ALA A 18 29.48 -19.43 35.29
CA ALA A 18 29.22 -20.04 33.99
C ALA A 18 27.75 -19.93 33.56
N LYS A 19 26.80 -20.12 34.49
CA LYS A 19 25.36 -19.87 34.24
C LYS A 19 25.06 -18.40 33.95
N GLN A 20 25.70 -17.47 34.68
CA GLN A 20 25.56 -16.03 34.42
C GLN A 20 26.16 -15.60 33.07
N LYS A 21 27.29 -16.20 32.65
CA LYS A 21 27.89 -15.95 31.32
C LYS A 21 27.04 -16.52 30.16
N LYS A 22 26.32 -17.63 30.37
CA LYS A 22 25.38 -18.18 29.37
C LYS A 22 24.06 -17.40 29.29
N ALA A 23 23.57 -16.85 30.41
CA ALA A 23 22.35 -16.05 30.43
C ALA A 23 22.48 -14.67 29.75
N LYS A 24 23.70 -14.18 29.52
CA LYS A 24 23.96 -12.85 28.95
C LYS A 24 23.97 -12.78 27.42
N LYS A 25 23.87 -13.90 26.70
CA LYS A 25 24.15 -13.94 25.24
C LYS A 25 22.93 -13.96 24.31
N GLN A 26 21.70 -13.91 24.81
CA GLN A 26 20.51 -13.94 23.94
C GLN A 26 19.46 -12.94 24.43
N LYS A 27 19.57 -11.67 24.04
CA LYS A 27 18.47 -10.71 24.31
C LYS A 27 18.22 -9.64 23.25
N GLY A 28 19.09 -9.46 22.25
CA GLY A 28 18.97 -8.35 21.30
C GLY A 28 18.08 -8.60 20.06
N THR A 29 18.00 -9.84 19.57
CA THR A 29 17.35 -10.13 18.27
C THR A 29 15.87 -10.53 18.37
N SER A 30 15.39 -10.85 19.57
CA SER A 30 14.01 -11.31 19.79
C SER A 30 12.99 -10.20 19.61
N LEU A 31 13.30 -8.97 20.06
CA LEU A 31 12.38 -7.84 19.98
C LEU A 31 12.15 -7.38 18.53
N PHE A 32 13.21 -7.33 17.71
CA PHE A 32 13.10 -7.01 16.29
C PHE A 32 12.29 -8.07 15.53
N LYS A 33 12.56 -9.36 15.74
CA LYS A 33 11.74 -10.44 15.15
C LYS A 33 10.26 -10.31 15.54
N LYS A 34 9.99 -10.01 16.80
CA LYS A 34 8.62 -9.84 17.31
C LYS A 34 7.92 -8.63 16.69
N LEU A 35 8.66 -7.53 16.50
CA LEU A 35 8.16 -6.34 15.80
C LEU A 35 7.87 -6.63 14.32
N THR A 36 8.77 -7.31 13.60
CA THR A 36 8.55 -7.66 12.19
C THR A 36 7.32 -8.54 11.99
N VAL A 37 7.12 -9.54 12.86
CA VAL A 37 5.92 -10.39 12.82
C VAL A 37 4.65 -9.60 13.16
N ALA A 38 4.71 -8.68 14.14
CA ALA A 38 3.58 -7.83 14.48
C ALA A 38 3.18 -6.90 13.33
N VAL A 39 4.16 -6.27 12.65
CA VAL A 39 3.90 -5.40 11.49
C VAL A 39 3.30 -6.20 10.34
N LEU A 40 3.83 -7.39 10.04
CA LEU A 40 3.27 -8.27 9.00
C LEU A 40 1.81 -8.63 9.30
N LEU A 41 1.50 -8.96 10.56
CA LEU A 41 0.13 -9.29 10.97
C LEU A 41 -0.81 -8.08 10.83
N PHE A 42 -0.36 -6.89 11.25
CA PHE A 42 -1.11 -5.64 11.09
C PHE A 42 -1.35 -5.29 9.63
N MET A 43 -0.36 -5.52 8.76
CA MET A 43 -0.47 -5.27 7.32
C MET A 43 -1.53 -6.20 6.71
N MET A 44 -1.56 -7.47 7.12
CA MET A 44 -2.56 -8.43 6.68
C MET A 44 -3.98 -8.04 7.12
N ILE A 45 -4.16 -7.65 8.40
CA ILE A 45 -5.45 -7.16 8.92
C ILE A 45 -5.86 -5.87 8.20
N GLY A 46 -4.92 -4.94 8.00
CA GLY A 46 -5.15 -3.69 7.30
C GLY A 46 -5.50 -3.88 5.84
N MET A 47 -4.94 -4.88 5.15
CA MET A 47 -5.25 -5.19 3.76
C MET A 47 -6.65 -5.78 3.63
N VAL A 48 -7.03 -6.73 4.49
CA VAL A 48 -8.38 -7.30 4.53
C VAL A 48 -9.41 -6.21 4.88
N GLY A 49 -9.13 -5.41 5.90
CA GLY A 49 -9.97 -4.28 6.28
C GLY A 49 -10.10 -3.24 5.17
N GLY A 50 -8.99 -2.87 4.54
CA GLY A 50 -8.96 -1.91 3.43
C GLY A 50 -9.79 -2.36 2.24
N ILE A 51 -9.63 -3.62 1.81
CA ILE A 51 -10.41 -4.20 0.70
C ILE A 51 -11.90 -4.24 1.06
N ALA A 52 -12.25 -4.67 2.27
CA ALA A 52 -13.64 -4.73 2.72
C ALA A 52 -14.28 -3.34 2.76
N THR A 53 -13.57 -2.34 3.27
CA THR A 53 -14.07 -0.96 3.37
C THR A 53 -14.23 -0.34 1.98
N PHE A 54 -13.28 -0.57 1.09
CA PHE A 54 -13.34 -0.11 -0.30
C PHE A 54 -14.51 -0.75 -1.07
N ALA A 55 -14.71 -2.06 -0.91
CA ALA A 55 -15.85 -2.76 -1.50
C ALA A 55 -17.19 -2.23 -0.95
N TYR A 56 -17.27 -1.93 0.35
CA TYR A 56 -18.45 -1.32 0.95
C TYR A 56 -18.78 0.05 0.34
N PHE A 57 -17.77 0.90 0.12
CA PHE A 57 -17.99 2.21 -0.49
C PHE A 57 -18.38 2.16 -1.97
N ILE A 58 -17.87 1.19 -2.74
CA ILE A 58 -18.22 1.06 -4.16
C ILE A 58 -19.55 0.35 -4.37
N LYS A 59 -20.01 -0.47 -3.41
CA LYS A 59 -21.25 -1.23 -3.54
C LYS A 59 -22.45 -0.38 -3.96
N ASP A 60 -22.56 0.82 -3.40
CA ASP A 60 -23.68 1.73 -3.66
C ASP A 60 -23.40 2.70 -4.83
N ALA A 61 -22.22 2.60 -5.46
CA ALA A 61 -21.86 3.46 -6.58
C ALA A 61 -22.69 3.06 -7.83
N PRO A 62 -23.24 4.04 -8.57
CA PRO A 62 -23.95 3.78 -9.81
C PRO A 62 -23.00 3.16 -10.85
N PRO A 63 -23.53 2.41 -11.83
CA PRO A 63 -22.72 1.86 -12.91
C PRO A 63 -22.00 2.97 -13.65
N PHE A 64 -20.75 2.68 -14.01
CA PHE A 64 -19.91 3.59 -14.78
C PHE A 64 -20.56 3.85 -16.14
N ASP A 65 -20.87 5.12 -16.43
CA ASP A 65 -21.49 5.54 -17.68
C ASP A 65 -20.59 6.57 -18.35
N GLU A 66 -19.91 6.15 -19.42
CA GLU A 66 -19.03 7.02 -20.20
C GLU A 66 -19.77 8.24 -20.77
N ALA A 67 -21.07 8.11 -21.05
CA ALA A 67 -21.85 9.21 -21.62
C ALA A 67 -22.03 10.36 -20.61
N LYS A 68 -21.99 10.07 -19.30
CA LYS A 68 -22.06 11.09 -18.24
C LYS A 68 -20.72 11.76 -17.95
N ILE A 69 -19.62 11.15 -18.37
CA ILE A 69 -18.25 11.64 -18.17
C ILE A 69 -17.76 12.41 -19.40
N LYS A 70 -18.25 12.05 -20.59
CA LYS A 70 -17.97 12.81 -21.80
C LYS A 70 -18.62 14.18 -21.69
N ASP A 71 -17.80 15.22 -21.69
CA ASP A 71 -18.27 16.59 -21.79
C ASP A 71 -19.16 16.75 -23.03
N PRO A 72 -20.28 17.50 -22.94
CA PRO A 72 -21.07 17.81 -24.11
C PRO A 72 -20.22 18.60 -25.11
N LEU A 73 -20.06 18.04 -26.33
CA LEU A 73 -19.37 18.73 -27.42
C LEU A 73 -20.29 19.76 -28.07
N SER A 74 -19.68 20.82 -28.60
CA SER A 74 -20.37 21.80 -29.43
C SER A 74 -20.84 21.16 -30.74
N SER A 75 -22.11 21.38 -31.08
CA SER A 75 -22.71 20.88 -32.32
C SER A 75 -22.38 21.83 -33.47
N THR A 76 -21.89 21.31 -34.58
CA THR A 76 -21.62 22.12 -35.78
C THR A 76 -22.77 22.00 -36.78
N VAL A 77 -23.36 23.13 -37.16
CA VAL A 77 -24.45 23.22 -38.14
C VAL A 77 -23.89 23.53 -39.53
N TYR A 78 -24.33 22.76 -40.52
CA TYR A 78 -23.94 22.87 -41.93
C TYR A 78 -25.13 23.28 -42.80
N ASP A 79 -24.87 24.07 -43.84
CA ASP A 79 -25.83 24.39 -44.91
C ASP A 79 -25.95 23.24 -45.93
N MET A 80 -26.94 23.30 -46.83
CA MET A 80 -27.17 22.33 -47.92
C MET A 80 -25.94 22.10 -48.80
N ASN A 81 -25.06 23.10 -48.90
CA ASN A 81 -23.80 23.03 -49.65
C ASN A 81 -22.62 22.46 -48.83
N GLY A 82 -22.87 21.94 -47.62
CA GLY A 82 -21.83 21.39 -46.73
C GLY A 82 -20.94 22.45 -46.08
N ARG A 83 -21.31 23.73 -46.11
CA ARG A 83 -20.54 24.82 -45.49
C ARG A 83 -20.93 24.99 -44.03
N LYS A 84 -19.94 25.11 -43.13
CA LYS A 84 -20.16 25.38 -41.69
C LYS A 84 -20.79 26.76 -41.51
N VAL A 85 -21.97 26.80 -40.89
CA VAL A 85 -22.74 28.03 -40.67
C VAL A 85 -22.58 28.53 -39.24
N ALA A 86 -22.70 27.61 -38.27
CA ALA A 86 -22.65 27.96 -36.86
C ALA A 86 -22.13 26.80 -36.01
N GLU A 87 -21.54 27.12 -34.87
CA GLU A 87 -21.16 26.17 -33.84
C GLU A 87 -21.97 26.48 -32.58
N LEU A 88 -22.83 25.54 -32.20
CA LEU A 88 -23.80 25.65 -31.11
C LEU A 88 -23.23 24.95 -29.87
N GLY A 89 -22.88 25.73 -28.86
CA GLY A 89 -22.38 25.22 -27.59
C GLY A 89 -21.95 26.38 -26.69
N GLY A 90 -22.10 26.22 -25.36
CA GLY A 90 -21.73 27.25 -24.40
C GLY A 90 -20.22 27.46 -24.25
N TYR A 91 -19.41 26.54 -24.78
CA TYR A 91 -17.96 26.51 -24.60
C TYR A 91 -17.25 26.15 -25.91
N LYS A 92 -16.09 26.76 -26.16
CA LYS A 92 -15.28 26.48 -27.34
C LYS A 92 -14.28 25.36 -27.03
N ARG A 93 -14.69 24.10 -27.20
CA ARG A 93 -13.87 22.90 -26.95
C ARG A 93 -13.85 21.99 -28.17
N THR A 94 -12.66 21.57 -28.59
CA THR A 94 -12.47 20.59 -29.67
C THR A 94 -12.02 19.28 -29.04
N TYR A 95 -12.75 18.19 -29.30
CA TYR A 95 -12.28 16.87 -28.92
C TYR A 95 -11.11 16.46 -29.82
N ILE A 96 -10.01 16.06 -29.20
CA ILE A 96 -8.79 15.61 -29.89
C ILE A 96 -8.43 14.25 -29.30
N SER A 97 -8.10 13.28 -30.14
CA SER A 97 -7.64 11.98 -29.65
C SER A 97 -6.21 12.11 -29.12
N TYR A 98 -5.84 11.28 -28.15
CA TYR A 98 -4.48 11.27 -27.59
C TYR A 98 -3.40 11.09 -28.67
N LYS A 99 -3.71 10.35 -29.74
CA LYS A 99 -2.81 10.09 -30.87
C LYS A 99 -2.52 11.33 -31.73
N ASP A 100 -3.41 12.31 -31.68
CA ASP A 100 -3.33 13.53 -32.48
C ASP A 100 -2.57 14.64 -31.73
N ILE A 101 -2.15 14.39 -30.49
CA ILE A 101 -1.34 15.31 -29.68
C ILE A 101 0.11 15.23 -30.21
N PRO A 102 0.68 16.34 -30.70
CA PRO A 102 2.09 16.39 -31.12
C PRO A 102 3.01 16.08 -29.93
N LYS A 103 4.12 15.38 -30.18
CA LYS A 103 5.15 15.10 -29.17
C LYS A 103 6.08 16.29 -28.96
#